data_AF-F0HMJ6-F1
#
_entry.id   AF-F0HMJ6-F1
#
_cell.length_a   1.000
_cell.length_b   1.000
_cell.length_c   1.000
_cell.angle_alpha   90.00
_cell.angle_beta   90.00
_cell.angle_gamma   90.00
#
_symmetry.space_group_name_H-M   'P 1'
#
loop_
_entity.id
_entity.type
_entity.pdbx_description
1 polymer ?
#
loop_
_entity_poly.entity_id
_entity_poly.type
_entity_poly.pdbx_seq_one_letter_code
_entity_poly.pdbx_strand_id
1 'polypeptide(L)'
;MCTNGINTGQFEQMIEQIDDHIKLERRWAHNLGHMAGDAGFATVSEKMHAAQAMLDDVRALLDEAKDALEDDAEASANVTVNLV
;
A
#
# COMPACT_ATOMS: atom_id res chain seq x y z
N MET A 1 17.98 9.03 2.00
CA MET A 1 18.61 10.28 1.50
C MET A 1 17.50 11.29 1.24
N CYS A 2 17.80 12.59 1.17
CA CYS A 2 16.78 13.59 0.84
C CYS A 2 16.89 13.99 -0.64
N THR A 3 15.81 13.90 -1.39
CA THR A 3 15.68 14.27 -2.81
C THR A 3 14.53 15.25 -2.95
N ASN A 4 14.78 16.45 -3.49
CA ASN A 4 13.79 17.53 -3.61
C ASN A 4 12.99 17.83 -2.32
N GLY A 5 13.64 17.72 -1.16
CA GLY A 5 13.00 17.93 0.14
C GLY A 5 12.22 16.73 0.70
N ILE A 6 12.15 15.61 -0.02
CA ILE A 6 11.57 14.35 0.45
C ILE A 6 12.69 13.44 0.96
N ASN A 7 12.62 13.00 2.20
CA ASN A 7 13.48 11.92 2.69
C ASN A 7 12.93 10.58 2.20
N THR A 8 13.51 10.05 1.12
CA THR A 8 13.00 8.85 0.43
C THR A 8 12.94 7.64 1.34
N GLY A 9 13.96 7.42 2.17
CA GLY A 9 13.97 6.30 3.12
C GLY A 9 12.94 6.45 4.25
N GLN A 10 12.60 7.67 4.67
CA GLN A 10 11.48 7.87 5.61
C GLN A 10 10.13 7.70 4.92
N PHE A 11 10.01 8.18 3.68
CA PHE A 11 8.78 8.06 2.91
C PHE A 11 8.45 6.59 2.61
N GLU A 12 9.43 5.81 2.20
CA GLU A 12 9.31 4.36 2.00
C GLU A 12 8.84 3.65 3.29
N GLN A 13 9.47 3.95 4.44
CA GLN A 13 9.02 3.40 5.73
C GLN A 13 7.57 3.76 6.08
N MET A 14 7.10 4.97 5.69
CA MET A 14 5.70 5.33 5.89
C MET A 14 4.77 4.54 4.96
N ILE A 15 5.18 4.26 3.71
CA ILE A 15 4.42 3.37 2.80
C ILE A 15 4.35 1.96 3.39
N GLU A 16 5.46 1.43 3.90
CA GLU A 16 5.49 0.11 4.56
C GLU A 16 4.58 0.04 5.79
N GLN A 17 4.55 1.10 6.61
CA GLN A 17 3.62 1.17 7.73
C GLN A 17 2.16 1.09 7.27
N ILE A 18 1.81 1.75 6.15
CA ILE A 18 0.46 1.64 5.57
C ILE A 18 0.19 0.20 5.12
N ASP A 19 1.13 -0.46 4.43
CA ASP A 19 0.96 -1.87 4.02
C ASP A 19 0.73 -2.80 5.22
N ASP A 20 1.49 -2.62 6.31
CA ASP A 20 1.35 -3.41 7.53
C ASP A 20 -0.05 -3.27 8.15
N HIS A 21 -0.61 -2.05 8.16
CA HIS A 21 -1.99 -1.82 8.60
C HIS A 21 -3.01 -2.48 7.66
N ILE A 22 -2.84 -2.34 6.35
CA ILE A 22 -3.75 -2.95 5.37
C ILE A 22 -3.71 -4.47 5.44
N LYS A 23 -2.55 -5.07 5.66
CA LYS A 23 -2.40 -6.51 5.89
C LYS A 23 -3.21 -6.98 7.09
N LEU A 24 -3.25 -6.20 8.17
CA LEU A 24 -4.10 -6.47 9.32
C LEU A 24 -5.57 -6.40 8.93
N GLU A 25 -6.02 -5.32 8.30
CA GLU A 25 -7.41 -5.14 7.89
C GLU A 25 -7.88 -6.21 6.90
N ARG A 26 -7.02 -6.62 5.96
CA ARG A 26 -7.26 -7.71 5.01
C ARG A 26 -7.52 -9.03 5.72
N ARG A 27 -6.78 -9.32 6.79
CA ARG A 27 -7.03 -10.50 7.64
C ARG A 27 -8.36 -10.38 8.40
N TRP A 28 -8.70 -9.22 8.93
CA TRP A 28 -9.99 -9.00 9.59
C TRP A 28 -11.15 -9.16 8.61
N ALA A 29 -11.02 -8.61 7.40
CA ALA A 29 -12.01 -8.73 6.34
C ALA A 29 -12.30 -10.21 6.03
N HIS A 30 -11.25 -11.02 5.85
CA HIS A 30 -11.37 -12.46 5.65
C HIS A 30 -12.06 -13.18 6.82
N ASN A 31 -11.61 -12.95 8.06
CA ASN A 31 -12.16 -13.63 9.24
C ASN A 31 -13.63 -13.27 9.49
N LEU A 32 -13.99 -12.01 9.31
CA LEU A 32 -15.38 -11.54 9.42
C LEU A 32 -16.24 -12.07 8.26
N GLY A 33 -15.67 -12.21 7.06
CA GLY A 33 -16.32 -12.85 5.92
C GLY A 33 -16.71 -14.30 6.21
N HIS A 34 -15.80 -15.09 6.78
CA HIS A 34 -16.09 -16.45 7.26
C HIS A 34 -17.15 -16.45 8.37
N MET A 35 -16.98 -15.62 9.41
CA MET A 35 -17.95 -15.53 10.52
C MET A 35 -19.36 -15.18 10.04
N ALA A 36 -19.49 -14.25 9.10
CA ALA A 36 -20.77 -13.89 8.50
C ALA A 36 -21.37 -15.05 7.68
N GLY A 37 -20.54 -15.75 6.91
CA GLY A 37 -20.95 -16.90 6.10
C GLY A 37 -21.48 -18.04 6.97
N ASP A 38 -20.73 -18.41 8.01
CA ASP A 38 -21.10 -19.47 8.95
C ASP A 38 -22.42 -19.17 9.69
N ALA A 39 -22.71 -17.88 9.92
CA ALA A 39 -23.95 -17.41 10.54
C ALA A 39 -25.12 -17.18 9.54
N GLY A 40 -24.93 -17.47 8.25
CA GLY A 40 -25.97 -17.34 7.23
C GLY A 40 -26.16 -15.94 6.64
N PHE A 41 -25.29 -14.98 6.97
CA PHE A 41 -25.31 -13.63 6.41
C PHE A 41 -24.56 -13.58 5.05
N ALA A 42 -25.12 -14.25 4.03
CA ALA A 42 -24.47 -14.45 2.74
C ALA A 42 -23.98 -13.16 2.06
N THR A 43 -24.82 -12.12 2.01
CA THR A 43 -24.44 -10.83 1.40
C THR A 43 -23.31 -10.13 2.15
N VAL A 44 -23.30 -10.20 3.48
CA VAL A 44 -22.20 -9.63 4.28
C VAL A 44 -20.91 -10.39 4.00
N SER A 45 -20.97 -11.73 4.01
CA SER A 45 -19.81 -12.58 3.68
C SER A 45 -19.22 -12.25 2.31
N GLU A 46 -20.07 -12.10 1.29
CA GLU A 46 -19.65 -11.70 -0.06
C GLU A 46 -18.94 -10.35 -0.06
N LYS A 47 -19.51 -9.32 0.59
CA LYS A 47 -18.90 -7.98 0.63
C LYS A 47 -17.62 -7.95 1.44
N MET A 48 -17.49 -8.75 2.48
CA MET A 48 -16.24 -8.86 3.24
C MET A 48 -15.11 -9.49 2.43
N HIS A 49 -15.40 -10.54 1.64
CA HIS A 49 -14.41 -11.12 0.71
C HIS A 49 -14.07 -10.17 -0.45
N ALA A 50 -15.04 -9.40 -0.95
CA ALA A 50 -14.77 -8.36 -1.94
C ALA A 50 -13.87 -7.25 -1.37
N ALA A 51 -14.10 -6.82 -0.13
CA ALA A 51 -13.23 -5.87 0.56
C ALA A 51 -11.81 -6.43 0.75
N GLN A 52 -11.69 -7.70 1.14
CA GLN A 52 -10.39 -8.39 1.20
C GLN A 52 -9.64 -8.33 -0.15
N ALA A 53 -10.33 -8.63 -1.26
CA ALA A 53 -9.71 -8.58 -2.59
C ALA A 53 -9.26 -7.15 -2.97
N MET A 54 -10.09 -6.13 -2.71
CA MET A 54 -9.68 -4.75 -2.95
C MET A 54 -8.49 -4.33 -2.07
N LEU A 55 -8.39 -4.84 -0.84
CA LEU A 55 -7.21 -4.60 0.00
C LEU A 55 -5.97 -5.28 -0.59
N ASP A 56 -6.09 -6.47 -1.18
CA ASP A 56 -4.97 -7.12 -1.89
C ASP A 56 -4.48 -6.24 -3.07
N ASP A 57 -5.39 -5.61 -3.82
CA ASP A 57 -5.03 -4.65 -4.89
C ASP A 57 -4.34 -3.39 -4.35
N VAL A 58 -4.82 -2.84 -3.22
CA VAL A 58 -4.16 -1.68 -2.59
C VAL A 58 -2.72 -2.02 -2.17
N ARG A 59 -2.47 -3.24 -1.66
CA ARG A 59 -1.11 -3.67 -1.29
C ARG A 59 -0.19 -3.73 -2.50
N ALA A 60 -0.68 -4.25 -3.63
CA ALA A 60 0.07 -4.24 -4.88
C ALA A 60 0.43 -2.81 -5.33
N LEU A 61 -0.50 -1.86 -5.21
CA LEU A 61 -0.23 -0.44 -5.53
C LEU A 61 0.78 0.20 -4.57
N LEU A 62 0.83 -0.21 -3.31
CA LEU A 62 1.82 0.29 -2.35
C LEU A 62 3.22 -0.24 -2.67
N ASP A 63 3.34 -1.50 -3.08
CA ASP A 63 4.61 -2.06 -3.57
C ASP A 63 5.08 -1.32 -4.83
N GLU A 64 4.19 -1.12 -5.82
CA GLU A 64 4.48 -0.33 -7.03
C GLU A 64 4.88 1.13 -6.69
N ALA A 65 4.27 1.73 -5.67
CA ALA A 65 4.61 3.08 -5.24
C ALA A 65 6.01 3.16 -4.58
N LYS A 66 6.49 2.09 -3.94
CA LYS A 66 7.86 2.02 -3.42
C LYS A 66 8.87 1.96 -4.56
N ASP A 67 8.61 1.11 -5.56
CA ASP A 67 9.47 1.01 -6.75
C ASP A 67 9.53 2.37 -7.48
N ALA A 68 8.37 3.01 -7.68
CA ALA A 68 8.30 4.33 -8.30
C ALA A 68 9.04 5.42 -7.51
N LEU A 69 9.06 5.35 -6.17
CA LEU A 69 9.80 6.29 -5.33
C LEU A 69 11.31 6.17 -5.56
N GLU A 70 11.84 4.95 -5.76
CA GLU A 70 13.24 4.72 -6.08
C GLU A 70 13.59 5.29 -7.46
N ASP A 71 12.78 4.95 -8.48
CA ASP A 71 12.95 5.45 -9.86
C ASP A 71 12.94 6.99 -9.92
N ASP A 72 11.95 7.63 -9.26
CA ASP A 72 11.84 9.08 -9.20
C ASP A 72 13.01 9.73 -8.46
N ALA A 73 13.51 9.08 -7.39
CA ALA A 73 14.65 9.56 -6.64
C ALA A 73 15.93 9.53 -7.48
N GLU A 74 16.15 8.48 -8.26
CA GLU A 74 17.28 8.36 -9.19
C GLU A 74 17.18 9.38 -10.33
N ALA A 75 16.01 9.51 -10.96
CA ALA A 75 15.78 10.47 -12.04
C ALA A 75 16.04 11.91 -11.59
N SER A 76 15.64 12.25 -10.37
CA SER A 76 15.83 13.57 -9.77
C SER A 76 17.28 13.87 -9.38
N ALA A 77 18.06 12.84 -8.98
CA ALA A 77 19.48 13.01 -8.64
C ALA A 77 20.35 13.39 -9.85
N ASN A 78 19.91 13.08 -11.06
CA ASN A 78 20.66 13.32 -12.31
C ASN A 78 20.53 14.74 -12.89
N VAL A 79 19.89 15.68 -12.17
CA VAL A 79 19.76 17.08 -12.62
C VAL A 79 21.09 17.84 -12.38
N THR A 80 21.86 18.07 -13.45
CA THR A 80 23.05 18.94 -13.41
C THR A 80 22.64 20.40 -13.61
N VAL A 81 22.72 21.24 -12.56
CA VAL A 81 22.51 22.69 -12.70
C VAL A 81 23.78 23.32 -13.27
N ASN A 82 23.74 23.75 -14.53
CA ASN A 82 24.75 24.68 -15.06
C ASN A 82 24.45 26.07 -14.49
N LEU A 83 25.28 26.54 -13.56
CA LEU A 83 25.24 27.95 -13.16
C LEU A 83 25.76 28.80 -14.32
N VAL A 84 24.95 29.78 -14.73
CA VAL A 84 25.33 30.86 -15.67
C VAL A 84 25.88 32.04 -14.87
#